data_AF-A0A3E0U106-F1
#
_entry.id   AF-A0A3E0U106-F1
#
_cell.length_a   1.000
_cell.length_b   1.000
_cell.length_c   1.000
_cell.angle_alpha   90.00
_cell.angle_beta   90.00
_cell.angle_gamma   90.00
#
_symmetry.space_group_name_H-M   'P 1'
#
loop_
_entity.id
_entity.type
_entity.pdbx_description
1 polymer ?
#
loop_
_entity_poly.entity_id
_entity_poly.type
_entity_poly.pdbx_seq_one_letter_code
_entity_poly.pdbx_strand_id
1 'polypeptide(L)'
;MGVFMSKNRLKIYYTISIVSLCFAVLGFGYNTWRLEQSEHNTTVRTAAFEVIIAIAELEQNMFAAVYDQDDAAGSPRIGWVKVGLIEQLSVLIDPKVEMAAEQLKQAWANHWDEITNDEQALATINERISQLQSELKLVLKSLN
;
A
#
# COMPACT_ATOMS: atom_id res chain seq x y z
N MET A 1 43.03 55.46 7.74
CA MET A 1 42.14 54.84 6.73
C MET A 1 42.03 53.33 6.96
N GLY A 2 41.63 52.88 8.16
CA GLY A 2 41.63 51.45 8.54
C GLY A 2 40.36 50.97 9.26
N VAL A 3 39.50 51.87 9.72
CA VAL A 3 38.28 51.53 10.50
C VAL A 3 37.04 51.37 9.61
N PHE A 4 36.99 52.02 8.44
CA PHE A 4 35.84 51.94 7.53
C PHE A 4 35.76 50.60 6.77
N MET A 5 36.90 49.92 6.58
CA MET A 5 36.97 48.60 5.95
C MET A 5 36.40 47.47 6.82
N SER A 6 36.27 47.64 8.15
CA SER A 6 35.78 46.59 9.05
C SER A 6 34.26 46.42 9.02
N LYS A 7 33.49 47.53 8.94
CA LYS A 7 32.02 47.49 8.90
C LYS A 7 31.48 46.81 7.65
N ASN A 8 32.12 47.03 6.48
CA ASN A 8 31.73 46.36 5.24
C ASN A 8 32.06 44.86 5.28
N ARG A 9 33.20 44.46 5.85
CA ARG A 9 33.52 43.05 6.08
C ARG A 9 32.52 42.39 7.04
N LEU A 10 32.16 43.05 8.13
CA LEU A 10 31.17 42.57 9.09
C LEU A 10 29.79 42.34 8.42
N LYS A 11 29.34 43.30 7.61
CA LYS A 11 28.09 43.18 6.82
C LYS A 11 28.16 41.98 5.88
N ILE A 12 29.27 41.78 5.17
CA ILE A 12 29.46 40.62 4.27
C ILE A 12 29.39 39.31 5.06
N TYR A 13 30.07 39.21 6.21
CA TYR A 13 30.00 38.02 7.06
C TYR A 13 28.56 37.72 7.51
N TYR A 14 27.82 38.73 8.01
CA TYR A 14 26.43 38.52 8.39
C TYR A 14 25.54 38.12 7.21
N THR A 15 25.72 38.74 6.04
CA THR A 15 24.97 38.35 4.83
C THR A 15 25.26 36.91 4.45
N ILE A 16 26.54 36.50 4.43
CA ILE A 16 26.92 35.11 4.14
C ILE A 16 26.32 34.16 5.18
N SER A 17 26.43 34.47 6.48
CA SER A 17 25.86 33.63 7.55
C SER A 17 24.35 33.49 7.44
N ILE A 18 23.62 34.57 7.15
CA ILE A 18 22.17 34.54 6.94
C ILE A 18 21.84 33.69 5.71
N VAL A 19 22.54 33.91 4.59
CA VAL A 19 22.33 33.13 3.37
C VAL A 19 22.63 31.64 3.61
N SER A 20 23.73 31.32 4.27
CA SER A 20 24.09 29.94 4.63
C SER A 20 23.06 29.31 5.56
N LEU A 21 22.54 30.05 6.55
CA LEU A 21 21.49 29.56 7.43
C LEU A 21 20.19 29.29 6.65
N CYS A 22 19.80 30.19 5.75
CA CYS A 22 18.64 29.99 4.88
C CYS A 22 18.80 28.73 4.01
N PHE A 23 19.96 28.54 3.39
CA PHE A 23 20.23 27.33 2.61
C PHE A 23 20.21 26.07 3.47
N ALA A 24 20.73 26.12 4.71
CA ALA A 24 20.69 24.99 5.62
C ALA A 24 19.25 24.60 6.00
N VAL A 25 18.40 25.58 6.34
CA VAL A 25 17.00 25.35 6.69
C VAL A 25 16.20 24.79 5.51
N LEU A 26 16.37 25.39 4.32
CA LEU A 26 15.68 24.93 3.11
C LEU A 26 16.16 23.53 2.69
N GLY A 27 17.46 23.29 2.74
CA GLY A 27 18.04 21.98 2.41
C GLY A 27 17.57 20.89 3.37
N PHE A 28 17.49 21.19 4.68
CA PHE A 28 16.96 20.26 5.67
C PHE A 28 15.47 19.97 5.43
N GLY A 29 14.65 21.02 5.23
CA GLY A 29 13.22 20.85 4.97
C GLY A 29 12.94 20.01 3.71
N TYR A 30 13.67 20.25 2.63
CA TYR A 30 13.56 19.43 1.42
C TYR A 30 13.95 17.97 1.67
N ASN A 31 15.04 17.73 2.40
CA ASN A 31 15.49 16.37 2.71
C ASN A 31 14.49 15.61 3.59
N THR A 32 13.90 16.26 4.59
CA THR A 32 12.85 15.66 5.44
C THR A 32 11.61 15.32 4.63
N TRP A 33 11.10 16.26 3.83
CA TRP A 33 9.94 16.00 2.97
C TRP A 33 10.18 14.84 1.99
N ARG A 34 11.37 14.80 1.36
CA ARG A 34 11.75 13.73 0.44
C ARG A 34 11.84 12.38 1.15
N LEU A 35 12.33 12.36 2.40
CA LEU A 35 12.41 11.14 3.20
C LEU A 35 11.02 10.62 3.55
N GLU A 36 10.14 11.49 4.06
CA GLU A 36 8.75 11.13 4.39
C GLU A 36 8.01 10.52 3.19
N GLN A 37 8.18 11.10 1.99
CA GLN A 37 7.60 10.55 0.76
C GLN A 37 8.16 9.16 0.41
N SER A 38 9.47 8.96 0.56
CA SER A 38 10.10 7.67 0.29
C SER A 38 9.68 6.59 1.30
N GLU A 39 9.49 6.97 2.56
CA GLU A 39 8.99 6.06 3.60
C GLU A 39 7.54 5.66 3.33
N HIS A 40 6.68 6.64 3.02
CA HIS A 40 5.30 6.38 2.64
C HIS A 40 5.20 5.42 1.44
N ASN A 41 5.95 5.68 0.37
CA ASN A 41 5.96 4.82 -0.83
C ASN A 41 6.48 3.41 -0.53
N THR A 42 7.37 3.28 0.45
CA THR A 42 7.88 1.97 0.90
C THR A 42 6.79 1.22 1.67
N THR A 43 6.13 1.87 2.63
CA THR A 43 5.02 1.27 3.40
C THR A 43 3.90 0.80 2.48
N VAL A 44 3.45 1.65 1.56
CA VAL A 44 2.38 1.31 0.60
C VAL A 44 2.79 0.12 -0.26
N ARG A 45 4.03 0.12 -0.78
CA ARG A 45 4.54 -0.97 -1.62
C ARG A 45 4.62 -2.30 -0.87
N THR A 46 5.13 -2.28 0.36
CA THR A 46 5.23 -3.48 1.19
C THR A 46 3.84 -4.03 1.49
N ALA A 47 2.91 -3.20 1.97
CA ALA A 47 1.53 -3.64 2.23
C ALA A 47 0.86 -4.20 0.96
N ALA A 48 1.03 -3.53 -0.18
CA ALA A 48 0.46 -3.99 -1.45
C ALA A 48 0.98 -5.36 -1.88
N PHE A 49 2.28 -5.64 -1.74
CA PHE A 49 2.81 -6.96 -2.08
C PHE A 49 2.34 -8.05 -1.11
N GLU A 50 2.23 -7.76 0.18
CA GLU A 50 1.65 -8.70 1.15
C GLU A 50 0.19 -9.03 0.82
N VAL A 51 -0.61 -8.03 0.40
CA VAL A 51 -1.99 -8.27 -0.07
C VAL A 51 -2.00 -9.12 -1.35
N ILE A 52 -1.11 -8.86 -2.31
CA ILE A 52 -1.01 -9.67 -3.54
C ILE A 52 -0.70 -11.14 -3.22
N ILE A 53 0.20 -11.39 -2.27
CA ILE A 53 0.53 -12.74 -1.82
C ILE A 53 -0.69 -13.39 -1.16
N ALA A 54 -1.36 -12.68 -0.25
CA ALA A 54 -2.57 -13.19 0.41
C ALA A 54 -3.70 -13.50 -0.58
N ILE A 55 -3.85 -12.71 -1.65
CA ILE A 55 -4.78 -12.99 -2.75
C ILE A 55 -4.41 -14.29 -3.46
N ALA A 56 -3.14 -14.47 -3.82
CA ALA A 56 -2.69 -15.70 -4.50
C ALA A 56 -2.92 -16.95 -3.64
N GLU A 57 -2.70 -16.84 -2.33
CA GLU A 57 -2.99 -17.93 -1.39
C GLU A 57 -4.50 -18.20 -1.23
N LEU A 58 -5.35 -17.17 -1.31
CA LEU A 58 -6.80 -17.34 -1.35
C LEU A 58 -7.25 -18.04 -2.63
N GLU A 59 -6.73 -17.65 -3.79
CA GLU A 59 -7.01 -18.32 -5.07
C GLU A 59 -6.58 -19.80 -5.01
N GLN A 60 -5.40 -20.09 -4.46
CA GLN A 60 -4.95 -21.48 -4.25
C GLN A 60 -5.89 -22.27 -3.33
N ASN A 61 -6.36 -21.67 -2.23
CA ASN A 61 -7.35 -22.28 -1.34
C ASN A 61 -8.66 -22.57 -2.08
N MET A 62 -9.16 -21.63 -2.89
CA MET A 62 -10.36 -21.84 -3.69
C MET A 62 -10.17 -22.95 -4.73
N PHE A 63 -9.01 -23.01 -5.39
CA PHE A 63 -8.72 -24.08 -6.35
C PHE A 63 -8.64 -25.45 -5.69
N ALA A 64 -8.03 -25.53 -4.50
CA ALA A 64 -7.99 -26.77 -3.73
C ALA A 64 -9.39 -27.27 -3.35
N ALA A 65 -10.29 -26.35 -3.01
CA ALA A 65 -11.68 -26.68 -2.67
C ALA A 65 -12.50 -27.12 -3.88
N VAL A 66 -12.44 -26.37 -4.99
CA VAL A 66 -13.33 -26.54 -6.14
C VAL A 66 -12.83 -27.63 -7.09
N TYR A 67 -11.53 -27.66 -7.38
CA TYR A 67 -10.96 -28.49 -8.44
C TYR A 67 -10.25 -29.73 -7.89
N ASP A 68 -9.50 -29.59 -6.79
CA ASP A 68 -8.72 -30.70 -6.24
C ASP A 68 -9.49 -31.54 -5.21
N GLN A 69 -10.66 -31.06 -4.76
CA GLN A 69 -11.48 -31.69 -3.72
C GLN A 69 -10.70 -31.99 -2.43
N ASP A 70 -9.73 -31.13 -2.11
CA ASP A 70 -8.92 -31.22 -0.90
C ASP A 70 -9.58 -30.41 0.22
N ASP A 71 -10.35 -31.08 1.09
CA ASP A 71 -11.06 -30.45 2.21
C ASP A 71 -10.12 -29.80 3.24
N ALA A 72 -8.85 -30.21 3.29
CA ALA A 72 -7.88 -29.66 4.22
C ALA A 72 -7.27 -28.36 3.66
N ALA A 73 -6.71 -28.41 2.45
CA ALA A 73 -6.10 -27.25 1.80
C ALA A 73 -7.16 -26.24 1.31
N GLY A 74 -8.34 -26.73 0.92
CA GLY A 74 -9.50 -25.96 0.48
C GLY A 74 -10.44 -25.53 1.61
N SER A 75 -10.03 -25.66 2.87
CA SER A 75 -10.91 -25.33 4.00
C SER A 75 -11.35 -23.86 3.95
N PRO A 76 -12.66 -23.55 4.06
CA PRO A 76 -13.15 -22.17 4.10
C PRO A 76 -12.57 -21.34 5.25
N ARG A 77 -12.11 -21.99 6.32
CA ARG A 77 -11.41 -21.31 7.43
C ARG A 77 -10.11 -20.66 6.98
N ILE A 78 -9.37 -21.30 6.07
CA ILE A 78 -8.14 -20.74 5.50
C ILE A 78 -8.51 -19.52 4.65
N GLY A 79 -9.54 -19.64 3.80
CA GLY A 79 -10.03 -18.51 2.99
C GLY A 79 -10.45 -17.31 3.84
N TRP A 80 -11.21 -17.51 4.92
CA TRP A 80 -11.57 -16.45 5.87
C TRP A 80 -10.36 -15.74 6.49
N VAL A 81 -9.28 -16.48 6.82
CA VAL A 81 -8.04 -15.88 7.32
C VAL A 81 -7.39 -15.00 6.25
N LYS A 82 -7.31 -15.48 4.99
CA LYS A 82 -6.70 -14.71 3.89
C LYS A 82 -7.52 -13.46 3.55
N VAL A 83 -8.84 -13.57 3.45
CA VAL A 83 -9.75 -12.43 3.24
C VAL A 83 -9.63 -11.40 4.37
N GLY A 84 -9.54 -11.86 5.63
CA GLY A 84 -9.33 -10.97 6.78
C GLY A 84 -7.99 -10.24 6.74
N LEU A 85 -6.91 -10.92 6.32
CA LEU A 85 -5.60 -10.30 6.17
C LEU A 85 -5.59 -9.25 5.05
N ILE A 86 -6.23 -9.56 3.92
CA ILE A 86 -6.39 -8.64 2.78
C ILE A 86 -7.07 -7.34 3.22
N GLU A 87 -8.16 -7.42 3.96
CA GLU A 87 -8.89 -6.24 4.46
C GLU A 87 -8.11 -5.48 5.54
N GLN A 88 -7.38 -6.17 6.42
CA GLN A 88 -6.57 -5.48 7.43
C GLN A 88 -5.40 -4.67 6.83
N LEU A 89 -4.78 -5.16 5.76
CA LEU A 89 -3.63 -4.49 5.14
C LEU A 89 -4.04 -3.44 4.11
N SER A 90 -5.23 -3.55 3.52
CA SER A 90 -5.69 -2.63 2.47
C SER A 90 -5.79 -1.17 2.94
N VAL A 91 -6.09 -0.94 4.21
CA VAL A 91 -6.17 0.39 4.84
C VAL A 91 -4.84 1.16 4.80
N LEU A 92 -3.72 0.46 4.63
CA LEU A 92 -2.38 1.05 4.55
C LEU A 92 -1.97 1.43 3.13
N ILE A 93 -2.77 1.08 2.12
CA ILE A 93 -2.39 1.16 0.70
C ILE A 93 -3.05 2.36 0.04
N ASP A 94 -4.37 2.33 -0.10
CA ASP A 94 -5.16 3.37 -0.77
C ASP A 94 -6.65 3.16 -0.45
N PRO A 95 -7.46 4.24 -0.29
CA PRO A 95 -8.89 4.10 -0.02
C PRO A 95 -9.67 3.27 -1.04
N LYS A 96 -9.25 3.24 -2.31
CA LYS A 96 -9.90 2.40 -3.33
C LYS A 96 -9.58 0.92 -3.14
N VAL A 97 -8.36 0.61 -2.72
CA VAL A 97 -7.92 -0.75 -2.39
C VAL A 97 -8.65 -1.24 -1.13
N GLU A 98 -8.81 -0.38 -0.13
CA GLU A 98 -9.62 -0.64 1.07
C GLU A 98 -11.06 -1.00 0.71
N MET A 99 -11.73 -0.14 -0.07
CA MET A 99 -13.10 -0.38 -0.50
C MET A 99 -13.25 -1.65 -1.35
N ALA A 100 -12.29 -1.95 -2.23
CA ALA A 100 -12.31 -3.19 -3.01
C ALA A 100 -12.10 -4.44 -2.14
N ALA A 101 -11.23 -4.36 -1.11
CA ALA A 101 -11.02 -5.43 -0.15
C ALA A 101 -12.27 -5.69 0.72
N GLU A 102 -12.98 -4.64 1.13
CA GLU A 102 -14.28 -4.78 1.82
C GLU A 102 -15.32 -5.46 0.93
N GLN A 103 -15.38 -5.11 -0.36
CA GLN A 103 -16.29 -5.76 -1.32
C GLN A 103 -15.95 -7.25 -1.49
N LEU A 104 -14.66 -7.61 -1.54
CA LEU A 104 -14.23 -9.01 -1.54
C LEU A 104 -14.65 -9.73 -0.26
N LYS A 105 -14.47 -9.11 0.90
CA LYS A 105 -14.88 -9.67 2.21
C LYS A 105 -16.39 -9.90 2.29
N GLN A 106 -17.19 -8.97 1.77
CA GLN A 106 -18.64 -9.12 1.68
C GLN A 106 -19.04 -10.24 0.72
N ALA A 107 -18.43 -10.32 -0.46
CA ALA A 107 -18.69 -11.39 -1.41
C ALA A 107 -18.33 -12.76 -0.82
N TRP A 108 -17.17 -12.88 -0.17
CA TRP A 108 -16.79 -14.08 0.54
C TRP A 108 -17.80 -14.44 1.64
N ALA A 109 -18.19 -13.47 2.46
CA ALA A 109 -19.16 -13.67 3.54
C ALA A 109 -20.50 -14.25 3.07
N ASN A 110 -20.95 -13.84 1.88
CA ASN A 110 -22.23 -14.22 1.32
C ASN A 110 -22.20 -15.54 0.54
N HIS A 111 -21.03 -16.02 0.12
CA HIS A 111 -20.92 -17.07 -0.88
C HIS A 111 -19.95 -18.22 -0.51
N TRP A 112 -19.19 -18.11 0.58
CA TRP A 112 -18.12 -19.06 0.93
C TRP A 112 -18.59 -20.52 1.08
N ASP A 113 -19.84 -20.74 1.50
CA ASP A 113 -20.45 -22.05 1.70
C ASP A 113 -20.96 -22.69 0.41
N GLU A 114 -21.13 -21.88 -0.64
CA GLU A 114 -21.66 -22.29 -1.94
C GLU A 114 -20.57 -22.44 -3.01
N ILE A 115 -19.31 -22.03 -2.75
CA ILE A 115 -18.25 -21.93 -3.78
C ILE A 115 -17.97 -23.22 -4.55
N THR A 116 -18.18 -24.38 -3.92
CA THR A 116 -17.91 -25.69 -4.54
C THR A 116 -19.07 -26.19 -5.39
N ASN A 117 -20.27 -25.61 -5.22
CA ASN A 117 -21.52 -26.11 -5.81
C ASN A 117 -22.22 -25.08 -6.70
N ASP A 118 -21.84 -23.80 -6.61
CA ASP A 118 -22.38 -22.71 -7.40
C ASP A 118 -21.28 -21.97 -8.17
N GLU A 119 -21.30 -22.12 -9.50
CA GLU A 119 -20.39 -21.41 -10.40
C GLU A 119 -20.57 -19.89 -10.33
N GLN A 120 -21.78 -19.40 -10.02
CA GLN A 120 -22.07 -17.98 -9.92
C GLN A 120 -21.47 -17.37 -8.65
N ALA A 121 -21.54 -18.08 -7.51
CA ALA A 121 -20.83 -17.74 -6.29
C ALA A 121 -19.31 -17.64 -6.52
N LEU A 122 -18.72 -18.65 -7.17
CA LEU A 122 -17.30 -18.69 -7.51
C LEU A 122 -16.90 -17.53 -8.45
N ALA A 123 -17.68 -17.29 -9.50
CA ALA A 123 -17.45 -16.21 -10.45
C ALA A 123 -17.51 -14.82 -9.78
N THR A 124 -18.45 -14.63 -8.85
CA THR A 124 -18.62 -13.38 -8.11
C THR A 124 -17.38 -13.08 -7.24
N ILE A 125 -16.85 -14.09 -6.53
CA ILE A 125 -15.63 -13.91 -5.73
C ILE A 125 -14.42 -13.61 -6.64
N ASN A 126 -14.26 -14.35 -7.74
CA ASN A 126 -13.17 -14.12 -8.69
C ASN A 126 -13.21 -12.74 -9.35
N GLU A 127 -14.41 -12.20 -9.62
CA GLU A 127 -14.57 -10.84 -10.11
C GLU A 127 -14.07 -9.81 -9.08
N ARG A 128 -14.42 -9.99 -7.79
CA ARG A 128 -13.93 -9.11 -6.71
C ARG A 128 -12.42 -9.21 -6.52
N ILE A 129 -11.85 -10.40 -6.61
CA ILE A 129 -10.39 -10.59 -6.60
C ILE A 129 -9.74 -9.82 -7.75
N SER A 130 -10.28 -9.96 -8.97
CA SER A 130 -9.76 -9.28 -10.16
C SER A 130 -9.83 -7.75 -10.04
N GLN A 131 -10.94 -7.23 -9.48
CA GLN A 131 -11.12 -5.82 -9.22
C GLN A 131 -10.08 -5.31 -8.21
N LEU A 132 -9.88 -6.01 -7.09
CA LEU A 132 -8.88 -5.67 -6.08
C LEU A 132 -7.44 -5.68 -6.67
N GLN A 133 -7.10 -6.71 -7.46
CA GLN A 133 -5.81 -6.77 -8.15
C GLN A 133 -5.62 -5.60 -9.13
N SER A 134 -6.69 -5.12 -9.77
CA SER A 134 -6.64 -3.96 -10.66
C SER A 134 -6.30 -2.68 -9.89
N GLU A 135 -6.99 -2.43 -8.77
CA GLU A 135 -6.74 -1.27 -7.91
C GLU A 135 -5.31 -1.29 -7.35
N LEU A 136 -4.83 -2.44 -6.86
CA LEU A 136 -3.45 -2.62 -6.41
C LEU A 136 -2.43 -2.25 -7.51
N LYS A 137 -2.66 -2.68 -8.75
CA LYS A 137 -1.78 -2.35 -9.89
C LYS A 137 -1.79 -0.86 -10.20
N LEU A 138 -2.93 -0.17 -10.03
CA LEU A 138 -3.01 1.28 -10.24
C LEU A 138 -2.21 2.03 -9.18
N VAL A 139 -2.33 1.65 -7.91
CA VAL A 139 -1.56 2.26 -6.81
C VAL A 139 -0.07 2.02 -7.00
N LEU A 140 0.35 0.79 -7.27
CA LEU A 140 1.79 0.50 -7.47
C LEU A 140 2.40 1.29 -8.64
N LYS A 141 1.63 1.61 -9.67
CA LYS A 141 2.06 2.45 -10.79
C LYS A 141 2.11 3.95 -10.47
N SER A 142 1.44 4.41 -9.41
CA SER A 142 1.42 5.82 -9.02
C SER A 142 2.53 6.19 -8.03
N LEU A 143 3.17 5.20 -7.40
CA LEU A 143 4.32 5.40 -6.51
C LEU A 143 5.52 5.93 -7.29
N ASN A 144 6.17 6.99 -6.78
CA ASN A 144 7.35 7.64 -7.37
C ASN A 144 8.63 7.43 -6.55
#